data_AF-A0A933ZC86-F1
#
_entry.id   AF-A0A933ZC86-F1
#
_cell.length_a   1.000
_cell.length_b   1.000
_cell.length_c   1.000
_cell.angle_alpha   90.00
_cell.angle_beta   90.00
_cell.angle_gamma   90.00
#
_symmetry.space_group_name_H-M   'P 1'
#
loop_
_entity.id
_entity.type
_entity.pdbx_description
1 polymer ?
#
loop_
_entity_poly.entity_id
_entity_poly.type
_entity_poly.pdbx_seq_one_letter_code
_entity_poly.pdbx_strand_id
1 'polypeptide(L)'
;MRRTLRPLVLVPLVALVVACGSNDEISGGPAAANTGGSQLDASGDSSQAGAGGTHAAGTGGTAGTGGGPAGASGTGGQAGSAGQPSSGGQSGAGGQAGSAGSAAGQGGAAGQGGAAGQAGAGGAIGPEDCLNSTDDNGDGLIDCADPKCQADYECVPSPVGGWSTSQYRIGRVDADPSADCPAGFQTAVPLYDKADLVEPPADCACSCDSPTGGGCSSEISCWGNKSCTGTPSSTTTLLGSSCKSVGYLSTYNACMKTPEQVIAGTCAPKAAVAQVTPWSWEQKHRMCQFNTLQAGKCVSSAEICIPRIQGSQGLCYRTGMACKSPYTALTTYYDGNGVDHRGCTATGCQCGQEQGATCECMSTPCPVQLFWNNYNCSTLPVGSAIENYCTSVNFNPAGSATAMVPVTHNSGSCPASGSASPTGQVDPTGPIQLCCLP
;
A
#
# COMPACT_ATOMS: atom_id res chain seq x y z
N MET A 1 -35.81 10.82 53.84
CA MET A 1 -36.33 10.44 52.52
C MET A 1 -35.59 9.19 52.04
N ARG A 2 -36.17 8.00 52.28
CA ARG A 2 -35.63 6.71 51.81
C ARG A 2 -36.22 6.42 50.44
N ARG A 3 -35.40 6.32 49.39
CA ARG A 3 -35.81 5.82 48.06
C ARG A 3 -35.36 4.37 47.93
N THR A 4 -36.34 3.48 47.86
CA THR A 4 -36.23 2.06 47.57
C THR A 4 -36.06 1.86 46.07
N LEU A 5 -34.95 1.25 45.65
CA LEU A 5 -34.73 0.76 44.28
C LEU A 5 -35.38 -0.63 44.14
N ARG A 6 -36.18 -0.81 43.09
CA ARG A 6 -36.77 -2.11 42.69
C ARG A 6 -35.78 -2.91 41.83
N PRO A 7 -35.78 -4.25 41.88
CA PRO A 7 -34.94 -5.07 41.02
C PRO A 7 -35.56 -5.25 39.63
N LEU A 8 -34.70 -5.24 38.62
CA LEU A 8 -34.98 -5.53 37.22
C LEU A 8 -35.08 -7.06 37.06
N VAL A 9 -36.19 -7.56 36.50
CA VAL A 9 -36.41 -8.98 36.20
C VAL A 9 -35.88 -9.27 34.79
N LEU A 10 -34.92 -10.20 34.68
CA LEU A 10 -34.45 -10.77 33.41
C LEU A 10 -35.49 -11.80 32.90
N VAL A 11 -35.88 -11.68 31.63
CA VAL A 11 -36.68 -12.68 30.90
C VAL A 11 -35.74 -13.46 29.97
N PRO A 12 -35.80 -14.80 29.91
CA PRO A 12 -35.00 -15.57 28.96
C PRO A 12 -35.67 -15.60 27.57
N LEU A 13 -34.86 -15.35 26.54
CA LEU A 13 -35.22 -15.48 25.13
C LEU A 13 -35.20 -16.96 24.74
N VAL A 14 -36.35 -17.51 24.33
CA VAL A 14 -36.49 -18.88 23.81
C VAL A 14 -36.12 -18.87 22.32
N ALA A 15 -35.11 -19.65 21.94
CA ALA A 15 -34.73 -19.89 20.55
C ALA A 15 -35.70 -20.89 19.91
N LEU A 16 -36.37 -20.48 18.83
CA LEU A 16 -37.20 -21.33 18.00
C LEU A 16 -36.34 -21.92 16.87
N VAL A 17 -36.03 -23.21 16.96
CA VAL A 17 -35.44 -24.00 15.86
C VAL A 17 -36.58 -24.47 14.97
N VAL A 18 -36.65 -23.94 13.74
CA VAL A 18 -37.53 -24.48 12.69
C VAL A 18 -36.72 -25.47 11.86
N ALA A 19 -37.05 -26.74 12.03
CA ALA A 19 -36.67 -27.82 11.12
C ALA A 19 -37.77 -28.00 10.07
N CYS A 20 -37.41 -27.95 8.79
CA CYS A 20 -38.23 -28.48 7.70
C CYS A 20 -37.37 -29.41 6.85
N GLY A 21 -37.53 -30.71 7.08
CA GLY A 21 -38.28 -31.60 6.19
C GLY A 21 -37.77 -31.80 4.77
N SER A 22 -37.21 -32.99 4.56
CA SER A 22 -36.79 -33.65 3.33
C SER A 22 -37.94 -34.24 2.49
N ASN A 23 -37.58 -34.62 1.25
CA ASN A 23 -38.21 -35.58 0.30
C ASN A 23 -39.13 -34.91 -0.75
N ASP A 24 -38.96 -35.09 -2.06
CA ASP A 24 -39.02 -36.36 -2.78
C ASP A 24 -38.48 -36.25 -4.23
N GLU A 25 -38.11 -37.42 -4.74
CA GLU A 25 -37.55 -37.76 -6.05
C GLU A 25 -38.52 -37.49 -7.23
N ILE A 26 -37.99 -37.10 -8.40
CA ILE A 26 -38.41 -37.68 -9.69
C ILE A 26 -37.18 -37.89 -10.59
N SER A 27 -36.89 -39.16 -10.79
CA SER A 27 -35.98 -39.75 -11.77
C SER A 27 -36.58 -39.67 -13.18
N GLY A 28 -35.76 -39.32 -14.17
CA GLY A 28 -36.14 -39.42 -15.59
C GLY A 28 -34.98 -39.11 -16.54
N GLY A 29 -34.11 -40.09 -16.78
CA GLY A 29 -33.18 -40.09 -17.91
C GLY A 29 -33.80 -40.67 -19.20
N PRO A 30 -33.01 -41.13 -20.19
CA PRO A 30 -32.36 -40.27 -21.19
C PRO A 30 -32.57 -40.76 -22.64
N ALA A 31 -32.36 -39.89 -23.64
CA ALA A 31 -32.07 -40.18 -25.07
C ALA A 31 -32.07 -38.84 -25.84
N ALA A 32 -31.34 -38.59 -26.92
CA ALA A 32 -30.25 -39.22 -27.64
C ALA A 32 -29.66 -38.16 -28.60
N ALA A 33 -28.40 -38.34 -28.98
CA ALA A 33 -27.76 -37.99 -30.26
C ALA A 33 -28.10 -36.65 -30.97
N ASN A 34 -27.08 -35.82 -31.24
CA ASN A 34 -26.55 -35.72 -32.60
C ASN A 34 -25.16 -35.08 -32.69
N THR A 35 -24.38 -35.62 -33.62
CA THR A 35 -23.03 -35.30 -34.08
C THR A 35 -23.03 -34.23 -35.19
N GLY A 36 -21.90 -33.52 -35.34
CA GLY A 36 -21.51 -32.74 -36.53
C GLY A 36 -21.18 -31.28 -36.15
N GLY A 37 -19.98 -30.73 -36.32
CA GLY A 37 -18.89 -31.02 -37.25
C GLY A 37 -18.71 -29.82 -38.19
N SER A 38 -17.69 -29.00 -37.99
CA SER A 38 -16.92 -28.32 -39.06
C SER A 38 -15.78 -27.48 -38.49
N GLN A 39 -14.56 -27.97 -38.72
CA GLN A 39 -13.41 -27.11 -39.00
C GLN A 39 -13.64 -26.41 -40.34
N LEU A 40 -13.29 -25.12 -40.43
CA LEU A 40 -12.78 -24.53 -41.66
C LEU A 40 -11.67 -23.53 -41.32
N ASP A 41 -10.52 -23.79 -41.93
CA ASP A 41 -9.37 -22.92 -42.10
C ASP A 41 -9.70 -21.73 -43.02
N ALA A 42 -9.08 -20.58 -42.74
CA ALA A 42 -8.65 -19.55 -43.71
C ALA A 42 -7.83 -18.50 -42.92
N SER A 43 -6.49 -18.54 -42.88
CA SER A 43 -5.56 -17.98 -43.86
C SER A 43 -6.11 -16.84 -44.73
N GLY A 44 -5.56 -15.64 -44.52
CA GLY A 44 -5.84 -14.43 -45.28
C GLY A 44 -4.84 -13.32 -44.96
N ASP A 45 -3.59 -13.50 -45.40
CA ASP A 45 -2.62 -12.43 -45.64
C ASP A 45 -3.12 -11.50 -46.75
N SER A 46 -2.96 -10.18 -46.58
CA SER A 46 -2.22 -9.30 -47.53
C SER A 46 -2.45 -7.79 -47.28
N SER A 47 -1.37 -7.14 -46.81
CA SER A 47 -0.73 -5.94 -47.36
C SER A 47 -1.49 -4.65 -47.68
N GLN A 48 -1.01 -3.54 -47.07
CA GLN A 48 -0.52 -2.26 -47.65
C GLN A 48 -0.93 -1.09 -46.72
N ALA A 49 -0.20 0.01 -46.53
CA ALA A 49 1.19 0.44 -46.68
C ALA A 49 1.20 1.95 -46.31
N GLY A 50 2.27 2.41 -45.63
CA GLY A 50 2.67 3.83 -45.54
C GLY A 50 1.91 4.67 -44.50
N ALA A 51 2.49 5.65 -43.79
CA ALA A 51 3.83 6.21 -43.72
C ALA A 51 3.93 6.90 -42.34
N GLY A 52 5.04 6.84 -41.60
CA GLY A 52 6.13 7.80 -41.77
C GLY A 52 5.95 9.00 -40.82
N GLY A 53 6.64 9.00 -39.68
CA GLY A 53 6.57 10.09 -38.70
C GLY A 53 7.55 9.95 -37.55
N THR A 54 8.85 9.88 -37.85
CA THR A 54 9.94 9.99 -36.88
C THR A 54 10.38 11.45 -36.73
N HIS A 55 10.22 12.02 -35.53
CA HIS A 55 10.95 13.21 -35.05
C HIS A 55 10.95 13.15 -33.51
N ALA A 56 11.96 13.53 -32.76
CA ALA A 56 13.39 13.72 -32.94
C ALA A 56 13.93 13.90 -31.51
N ALA A 57 15.11 13.38 -31.21
CA ALA A 57 15.80 13.65 -29.96
C ALA A 57 16.13 15.14 -29.83
N GLY A 58 15.83 15.74 -28.68
CA GLY A 58 16.28 17.07 -28.30
C GLY A 58 17.33 16.97 -27.19
N THR A 59 18.61 17.06 -27.57
CA THR A 59 19.72 17.38 -26.67
C THR A 59 20.26 18.75 -27.04
N GLY A 60 20.70 19.52 -26.04
CA GLY A 60 21.61 20.66 -26.23
C GLY A 60 21.00 22.04 -26.04
N GLY A 61 21.42 22.73 -24.97
CA GLY A 61 21.16 24.15 -24.73
C GLY A 61 21.90 24.64 -23.49
N THR A 62 23.14 25.08 -23.69
CA THR A 62 24.09 25.63 -22.72
C THR A 62 23.84 27.11 -22.35
N ALA A 63 24.35 27.46 -21.16
CA ALA A 63 24.94 28.75 -20.75
C ALA A 63 24.03 29.97 -20.49
N GLY A 64 23.99 30.36 -19.21
CA GLY A 64 23.67 31.70 -18.73
C GLY A 64 24.54 32.02 -17.52
N THR A 65 25.56 32.86 -17.74
CA THR A 65 26.55 33.37 -16.77
C THR A 65 26.09 34.66 -16.10
N GLY A 66 26.52 34.87 -14.85
CA GLY A 66 26.64 36.19 -14.19
C GLY A 66 25.77 36.32 -12.95
N GLY A 67 26.23 36.72 -11.77
CA GLY A 67 27.56 37.11 -11.28
C GLY A 67 27.45 37.32 -9.75
N GLY A 68 28.56 37.11 -9.02
CA GLY A 68 28.72 37.51 -7.61
C GLY A 68 28.83 39.05 -7.47
N PRO A 69 29.38 39.62 -6.37
CA PRO A 69 30.13 39.07 -5.22
C PRO A 69 29.43 39.41 -3.89
N ALA A 70 29.90 39.23 -2.65
CA ALA A 70 31.18 39.17 -1.95
C ALA A 70 30.92 38.39 -0.63
N GLY A 71 31.83 37.72 0.05
CA GLY A 71 33.23 38.00 0.35
C GLY A 71 33.39 37.92 1.87
N ALA A 72 34.14 36.93 2.36
CA ALA A 72 34.81 36.97 3.66
C ALA A 72 35.80 35.81 3.77
N SER A 73 37.04 36.17 3.46
CA SER A 73 38.29 35.46 3.71
C SER A 73 38.70 35.48 5.18
N GLY A 74 39.47 34.49 5.61
CA GLY A 74 40.29 34.54 6.84
C GLY A 74 40.69 33.13 7.31
N THR A 75 41.71 32.47 6.74
CA THR A 75 43.16 32.54 7.03
C THR A 75 43.62 31.83 8.31
N GLY A 76 44.61 30.93 8.13
CA GLY A 76 45.60 30.50 9.12
C GLY A 76 45.13 29.33 9.98
N GLY A 77 45.70 28.12 9.95
CA GLY A 77 47.10 27.75 9.77
C GLY A 77 47.81 27.77 11.12
N GLN A 78 48.10 26.60 11.69
CA GLN A 78 49.39 26.32 12.32
C GLN A 78 49.54 24.84 12.70
N ALA A 79 50.75 24.36 12.48
CA ALA A 79 51.24 23.02 12.77
C ALA A 79 51.69 22.89 14.22
N GLY A 80 51.59 21.65 14.73
CA GLY A 80 52.50 20.93 15.63
C GLY A 80 53.20 21.65 16.79
N SER A 81 53.02 21.10 18.00
CA SER A 81 54.02 20.97 19.08
C SER A 81 53.46 19.94 20.08
N ALA A 82 53.94 18.70 20.10
CA ALA A 82 55.10 18.20 20.88
C ALA A 82 54.85 18.13 22.41
N GLY A 83 54.80 16.89 22.92
CA GLY A 83 55.38 16.50 24.21
C GLY A 83 54.44 16.32 25.40
N GLN A 84 54.20 15.06 25.80
CA GLN A 84 54.54 14.47 27.12
C GLN A 84 53.72 13.17 27.36
N PRO A 85 54.36 11.98 27.39
CA PRO A 85 53.81 10.82 28.06
C PRO A 85 54.62 10.48 29.32
N SER A 86 53.94 10.27 30.43
CA SER A 86 54.53 9.79 31.68
C SER A 86 54.07 8.36 32.00
N SER A 87 55.07 7.48 32.16
CA SER A 87 55.18 6.28 33.02
C SER A 87 54.02 5.26 33.02
N GLY A 88 54.22 3.96 32.84
CA GLY A 88 55.43 3.14 32.81
C GLY A 88 54.99 1.68 32.87
N GLY A 89 55.69 0.81 32.15
CA GLY A 89 55.43 -0.63 32.14
C GLY A 89 56.52 -1.31 31.34
N GLN A 90 57.45 -1.95 32.06
CA GLN A 90 58.63 -2.59 31.51
C GLN A 90 58.26 -3.77 30.61
N SER A 91 58.93 -3.91 29.47
CA SER A 91 59.20 -5.21 28.88
C SER A 91 60.44 -5.20 27.99
N GLY A 92 61.33 -6.16 28.27
CA GLY A 92 62.02 -7.00 27.30
C GLY A 92 62.82 -6.34 26.17
N ALA A 93 64.14 -6.46 26.27
CA ALA A 93 65.09 -6.19 25.20
C ALA A 93 64.84 -7.06 23.95
N GLY A 94 64.86 -6.43 22.78
CA GLY A 94 65.05 -7.06 21.47
C GLY A 94 66.36 -6.55 20.85
N GLY A 95 67.28 -7.47 20.56
CA GLY A 95 68.67 -7.19 20.19
C GLY A 95 68.88 -6.54 18.82
N GLN A 96 69.99 -5.81 18.71
CA GLN A 96 70.59 -5.38 17.45
C GLN A 96 71.38 -6.53 16.81
N ALA A 97 71.24 -6.67 15.50
CA ALA A 97 72.17 -7.39 14.65
C ALA A 97 73.52 -6.67 14.66
N GLY A 98 74.60 -7.42 14.90
CA GLY A 98 75.94 -6.89 15.05
C GLY A 98 76.70 -6.66 13.74
N SER A 99 77.82 -5.96 13.84
CA SER A 99 78.97 -6.11 12.95
C SER A 99 80.28 -5.72 13.66
N ALA A 100 81.12 -6.75 13.83
CA ALA A 100 82.58 -6.80 13.86
C ALA A 100 83.41 -5.92 14.83
N GLY A 101 84.24 -6.58 15.64
CA GLY A 101 85.44 -5.96 16.19
C GLY A 101 86.03 -6.61 17.45
N SER A 102 86.80 -7.68 17.26
CA SER A 102 87.94 -8.18 18.04
C SER A 102 88.19 -7.65 19.46
N ALA A 103 88.22 -8.55 20.46
CA ALA A 103 89.35 -8.73 21.40
C ALA A 103 89.06 -9.81 22.44
N ALA A 104 90.13 -10.50 22.82
CA ALA A 104 90.19 -11.64 23.73
C ALA A 104 89.68 -11.36 25.15
N GLY A 105 89.21 -12.41 25.85
CA GLY A 105 89.16 -12.40 27.31
C GLY A 105 88.18 -13.35 27.98
N GLN A 106 88.72 -14.50 28.42
CA GLN A 106 88.37 -15.25 29.65
C GLN A 106 87.00 -15.94 29.76
N GLY A 107 87.06 -17.21 30.21
CA GLY A 107 85.93 -18.10 30.39
C GLY A 107 84.96 -17.63 31.47
N GLY A 108 83.66 -17.73 31.14
CA GLY A 108 82.54 -17.53 32.04
C GLY A 108 81.62 -18.75 32.02
N ALA A 109 81.05 -19.04 33.19
CA ALA A 109 80.35 -20.27 33.55
C ALA A 109 79.14 -20.63 32.66
N ALA A 110 78.82 -21.92 32.66
CA ALA A 110 77.65 -22.50 32.02
C ALA A 110 76.36 -21.70 32.32
N GLY A 111 75.71 -21.22 31.27
CA GLY A 111 74.42 -20.54 31.37
C GLY A 111 73.35 -21.47 31.90
N GLN A 112 72.70 -21.06 32.99
CA GLN A 112 71.48 -21.66 33.51
C GLN A 112 70.41 -21.59 32.43
N GLY A 113 69.78 -22.74 32.13
CA GLY A 113 68.67 -22.82 31.19
C GLY A 113 67.58 -21.82 31.56
N GLY A 114 67.08 -21.08 30.57
CA GLY A 114 65.97 -20.16 30.75
C GLY A 114 64.81 -20.90 31.41
N ALA A 115 64.31 -20.32 32.50
CA ALA A 115 63.13 -20.82 33.19
C ALA A 115 62.00 -20.97 32.17
N ALA A 116 61.43 -22.18 32.09
CA ALA A 116 60.17 -22.41 31.40
C ALA A 116 59.18 -21.33 31.87
N GLY A 117 58.50 -20.68 30.91
CA GLY A 117 57.44 -19.73 31.21
C GLY A 117 56.51 -20.37 32.24
N GLN A 118 56.21 -19.63 33.30
CA GLN A 118 55.29 -20.04 34.34
C GLN A 118 53.96 -20.42 33.68
N ALA A 119 53.75 -21.72 33.47
CA ALA A 119 52.42 -22.29 33.41
C ALA A 119 51.73 -21.81 34.68
N GLY A 120 50.62 -21.08 34.52
CA GLY A 120 49.87 -20.47 35.61
C GLY A 120 49.75 -21.45 36.76
N ALA A 121 50.33 -21.09 37.90
CA ALA A 121 50.25 -21.90 39.10
C ALA A 121 48.79 -21.96 39.53
N GLY A 122 48.16 -23.14 39.36
CA GLY A 122 46.93 -23.57 40.01
C GLY A 122 45.85 -22.50 40.06
N GLY A 123 45.07 -22.40 38.97
CA GLY A 123 43.84 -21.64 38.93
C GLY A 123 43.01 -21.88 40.20
N ALA A 124 42.54 -20.78 40.78
CA ALA A 124 41.61 -20.88 41.89
C ALA A 124 40.42 -21.74 41.46
N ILE A 125 39.84 -22.51 42.39
CA ILE A 125 38.57 -23.20 42.18
C ILE A 125 37.45 -22.13 42.14
N GLY A 126 37.45 -21.30 41.09
CA GLY A 126 36.45 -20.30 40.80
C GLY A 126 35.40 -20.85 39.82
N PRO A 127 34.22 -20.22 39.74
CA PRO A 127 33.30 -20.41 38.62
C PRO A 127 34.00 -20.08 37.28
N GLU A 128 33.74 -20.89 36.26
CA GLU A 128 34.25 -20.66 34.89
C GLU A 128 33.47 -19.51 34.23
N ASP A 129 34.15 -18.52 33.65
CA ASP A 129 33.54 -17.50 32.79
C ASP A 129 33.68 -17.92 31.32
N CYS A 130 32.65 -18.58 30.83
CA CYS A 130 32.61 -19.24 29.53
C CYS A 130 32.69 -18.34 28.29
N LEU A 131 32.90 -17.03 28.45
CA LEU A 131 32.90 -16.04 27.37
C LEU A 131 34.14 -15.14 27.37
N ASN A 132 35.14 -15.40 28.21
CA ASN A 132 36.28 -14.49 28.42
C ASN A 132 37.58 -14.90 27.72
N SER A 133 37.60 -16.03 26.99
CA SER A 133 38.79 -16.54 26.29
C SER A 133 39.96 -16.95 27.20
N THR A 134 39.68 -17.24 28.48
CA THR A 134 40.63 -17.66 29.51
C THR A 134 40.17 -19.00 30.11
N ASP A 135 41.13 -19.78 30.63
CA ASP A 135 40.84 -20.96 31.47
C ASP A 135 40.84 -20.46 32.93
N ASP A 136 39.66 -20.22 33.48
CA ASP A 136 39.54 -19.55 34.78
C ASP A 136 39.79 -20.50 35.96
N ASN A 137 39.62 -21.80 35.74
CA ASN A 137 39.76 -22.81 36.78
C ASN A 137 41.06 -23.64 36.71
N GLY A 138 41.86 -23.45 35.67
CA GLY A 138 43.21 -24.00 35.51
C GLY A 138 43.26 -25.47 35.12
N ASP A 139 42.20 -26.03 34.52
CA ASP A 139 42.18 -27.43 34.07
C ASP A 139 42.73 -27.64 32.65
N GLY A 140 43.14 -26.55 31.99
CA GLY A 140 43.70 -26.53 30.64
C GLY A 140 42.65 -26.39 29.54
N LEU A 141 41.38 -26.19 29.89
CA LEU A 141 40.27 -26.02 28.94
C LEU A 141 39.72 -24.59 29.03
N ILE A 142 39.48 -23.98 27.87
CA ILE A 142 39.05 -22.58 27.78
C ILE A 142 37.58 -22.54 27.33
N ASP A 143 36.76 -21.73 27.99
CA ASP A 143 35.37 -21.44 27.60
C ASP A 143 34.55 -22.71 27.27
N CYS A 144 33.96 -22.82 26.06
CA CYS A 144 33.18 -23.98 25.64
C CYS A 144 33.99 -25.27 25.47
N ALA A 145 35.33 -25.21 25.47
CA ALA A 145 36.15 -26.41 25.56
C ALA A 145 36.10 -27.04 26.96
N ASP A 146 35.74 -26.25 27.99
CA ASP A 146 35.54 -26.71 29.37
C ASP A 146 34.16 -27.39 29.56
N PRO A 147 34.11 -28.63 30.09
CA PRO A 147 32.87 -29.32 30.43
C PRO A 147 31.90 -28.55 31.34
N LYS A 148 32.39 -27.64 32.19
CA LYS A 148 31.57 -26.78 33.07
C LYS A 148 30.73 -25.78 32.27
N CYS A 149 31.17 -25.38 31.08
CA CYS A 149 30.44 -24.47 30.20
C CYS A 149 29.40 -25.17 29.33
N GLN A 150 29.51 -26.48 29.12
CA GLN A 150 28.68 -27.22 28.16
C GLN A 150 27.18 -27.29 28.51
N ALA A 151 26.81 -27.00 29.76
CA ALA A 151 25.39 -26.96 30.15
C ALA A 151 24.67 -25.76 29.51
N ASP A 152 25.29 -24.59 29.58
CA ASP A 152 24.68 -23.30 29.25
C ASP A 152 25.24 -22.67 27.97
N TYR A 153 26.35 -23.21 27.45
CA TYR A 153 27.05 -22.69 26.27
C TYR A 153 27.26 -23.78 25.22
N GLU A 154 27.48 -23.36 23.98
CA GLU A 154 27.75 -24.23 22.86
C GLU A 154 28.72 -23.61 21.85
N CYS A 155 29.46 -24.48 21.16
CA CYS A 155 30.26 -24.12 20.02
C CYS A 155 29.43 -24.08 18.75
N VAL A 156 29.47 -22.96 18.05
CA VAL A 156 28.76 -22.78 16.79
C VAL A 156 29.70 -22.27 15.70
N PRO A 157 29.44 -22.58 14.41
CA PRO A 157 30.29 -22.11 13.33
C PRO A 157 30.40 -20.58 13.32
N SER A 158 31.61 -20.08 13.31
CA SER A 158 31.90 -18.65 13.20
C SER A 158 31.38 -18.08 11.87
N PRO A 159 30.88 -16.83 11.82
CA PRO A 159 30.53 -16.20 10.56
C PRO A 159 31.73 -16.19 9.61
N VAL A 160 31.51 -16.57 8.35
CA VAL A 160 32.57 -16.56 7.34
C VAL A 160 33.06 -15.13 7.07
N GLY A 161 34.36 -15.02 6.78
CA GLY A 161 35.01 -13.75 6.45
C GLY A 161 34.25 -12.94 5.37
N GLY A 162 34.10 -11.64 5.61
CA GLY A 162 33.33 -10.72 4.77
C GLY A 162 32.01 -10.25 5.40
N TRP A 163 31.65 -10.78 6.57
CA TRP A 163 30.59 -10.26 7.43
C TRP A 163 31.30 -9.47 8.54
N SER A 164 31.28 -8.14 8.49
CA SER A 164 31.93 -7.27 9.51
C SER A 164 31.48 -7.61 10.93
N THR A 165 32.37 -8.22 11.71
CA THR A 165 32.18 -8.73 13.08
C THR A 165 31.62 -7.72 14.10
N SER A 166 31.60 -6.43 13.77
CA SER A 166 31.08 -5.33 14.60
C SER A 166 29.59 -5.01 14.35
N GLN A 167 28.97 -5.55 13.30
CA GLN A 167 27.59 -5.22 12.89
C GLN A 167 26.62 -6.41 12.92
N TYR A 168 27.12 -7.63 13.11
CA TYR A 168 26.30 -8.83 12.98
C TYR A 168 26.09 -9.49 14.32
N ARG A 169 24.84 -9.84 14.55
CA ARG A 169 24.39 -10.47 15.78
C ARG A 169 23.86 -11.83 15.42
N ILE A 170 24.42 -12.85 16.05
CA ILE A 170 23.94 -14.21 15.95
C ILE A 170 22.70 -14.28 16.81
N GLY A 171 21.62 -14.82 16.26
CA GLY A 171 20.43 -15.04 17.04
C GLY A 171 19.79 -16.37 16.79
N ARG A 172 19.18 -16.88 17.84
CA ARG A 172 18.30 -18.02 17.79
C ARG A 172 16.89 -17.52 17.58
N VAL A 173 16.17 -18.16 16.67
CA VAL A 173 14.75 -17.86 16.41
C VAL A 173 13.92 -18.72 17.33
N ASP A 174 13.27 -18.09 18.30
CA ASP A 174 12.41 -18.79 19.25
C ASP A 174 10.97 -18.80 18.75
N ALA A 175 10.28 -19.92 18.93
CA ALA A 175 8.85 -20.05 18.62
C ALA A 175 7.93 -19.45 19.71
N ASP A 176 8.51 -19.07 20.86
CA ASP A 176 7.78 -18.39 21.93
C ASP A 176 8.08 -16.86 21.89
N PRO A 177 7.18 -16.05 21.30
CA PRO A 177 7.29 -14.60 21.23
C PRO A 177 7.04 -13.91 22.58
N SER A 178 6.74 -14.66 23.66
CA SER A 178 6.56 -14.13 25.02
C SER A 178 7.78 -14.30 25.94
N ALA A 179 8.63 -15.30 25.74
CA ALA A 179 9.84 -15.55 26.55
C ALA A 179 10.99 -14.53 26.36
N ASP A 180 11.42 -13.84 27.41
CA ASP A 180 12.57 -12.94 27.34
C ASP A 180 13.83 -13.64 26.81
N CYS A 181 14.69 -12.88 26.11
CA CYS A 181 15.96 -13.41 25.66
C CYS A 181 16.81 -13.85 26.86
N PRO A 182 17.46 -15.02 26.81
CA PRO A 182 18.32 -15.47 27.89
C PRO A 182 19.44 -14.47 28.22
N ALA A 183 19.97 -14.57 29.43
CA ALA A 183 21.13 -13.77 29.84
C ALA A 183 22.28 -13.93 28.83
N GLY A 184 22.95 -12.82 28.50
CA GLY A 184 23.99 -12.76 27.47
C GLY A 184 23.49 -12.27 26.10
N PHE A 185 22.19 -12.29 25.83
CA PHE A 185 21.60 -11.70 24.63
C PHE A 185 21.16 -10.25 24.90
N GLN A 186 21.52 -9.34 24.00
CA GLN A 186 21.38 -7.89 24.24
C GLN A 186 20.06 -7.29 23.75
N THR A 187 19.43 -7.89 22.75
CA THR A 187 18.24 -7.29 22.12
C THR A 187 17.32 -8.36 21.54
N ALA A 188 16.07 -8.33 21.98
CA ALA A 188 14.96 -9.05 21.38
C ALA A 188 14.48 -8.28 20.14
N VAL A 189 14.53 -8.92 18.97
CA VAL A 189 13.94 -8.38 17.74
C VAL A 189 12.71 -9.23 17.40
N PRO A 190 11.49 -8.68 17.42
CA PRO A 190 10.31 -9.43 16.97
C PRO A 190 10.45 -9.73 15.49
N LEU A 191 10.04 -10.94 15.10
CA LEU A 191 10.06 -11.39 13.72
C LEU A 191 8.64 -11.81 13.33
N TYR A 192 8.17 -11.30 12.20
CA TYR A 192 6.85 -11.59 11.68
C TYR A 192 6.97 -12.33 10.35
N ASP A 193 6.34 -13.49 10.23
CA ASP A 193 6.28 -14.25 8.98
C ASP A 193 5.08 -13.77 8.16
N LYS A 194 5.26 -13.55 6.85
CA LYS A 194 4.17 -13.15 5.94
C LYS A 194 2.97 -14.11 6.02
N ALA A 195 3.20 -15.39 6.29
CA ALA A 195 2.13 -16.37 6.46
C ALA A 195 1.21 -16.08 7.66
N ASP A 196 1.69 -15.32 8.64
CA ASP A 196 0.97 -14.93 9.86
C ASP A 196 0.31 -13.54 9.76
N LEU A 197 0.36 -12.90 8.57
CA LEU A 197 -0.35 -11.66 8.31
C LEU A 197 -1.85 -11.94 8.16
N VAL A 198 -2.64 -11.39 9.08
CA VAL A 198 -4.11 -11.45 8.99
C VAL A 198 -4.61 -10.15 8.38
N GLU A 199 -5.08 -10.23 7.14
CA GLU A 199 -5.60 -9.11 6.36
C GLU A 199 -7.06 -9.34 5.94
N PRO A 200 -8.05 -9.02 6.79
CA PRO A 200 -9.46 -9.18 6.42
C PRO A 200 -9.78 -8.38 5.14
N PRO A 201 -10.65 -8.86 4.24
CA PRO A 201 -11.01 -8.10 3.05
C PRO A 201 -11.69 -6.77 3.43
N ALA A 202 -11.53 -5.75 2.58
CA ALA A 202 -12.27 -4.49 2.75
C ALA A 202 -13.77 -4.73 2.61
N ASP A 203 -14.57 -4.06 3.44
CA ASP A 203 -16.02 -4.02 3.28
C ASP A 203 -16.37 -2.95 2.24
N CYS A 204 -17.04 -3.36 1.17
CA CYS A 204 -17.23 -2.56 -0.01
C CYS A 204 -18.73 -2.34 -0.28
N ALA A 205 -19.12 -1.07 -0.45
CA ALA A 205 -20.49 -0.69 -0.78
C ALA A 205 -20.54 -0.01 -2.15
N CYS A 206 -21.64 -0.28 -2.88
CA CYS A 206 -21.95 0.46 -4.09
C CYS A 206 -22.64 1.78 -3.77
N SER A 207 -22.26 2.79 -4.53
CA SER A 207 -22.86 4.13 -4.56
C SER A 207 -22.93 4.59 -6.01
N CYS A 208 -23.63 5.69 -6.24
CA CYS A 208 -23.74 6.32 -7.55
C CYS A 208 -23.27 7.77 -7.44
N ASP A 209 -22.54 8.24 -8.46
CA ASP A 209 -22.26 9.67 -8.58
C ASP A 209 -23.55 10.45 -8.88
N SER A 210 -23.49 11.77 -8.78
CA SER A 210 -24.60 12.65 -9.16
C SER A 210 -25.03 12.40 -10.62
N PRO A 211 -26.34 12.41 -10.92
CA PRO A 211 -26.83 12.25 -12.28
C PRO A 211 -26.21 13.27 -13.24
N THR A 212 -25.88 12.82 -14.44
CA THR A 212 -25.39 13.66 -15.54
C THR A 212 -26.26 13.48 -16.78
N GLY A 213 -26.37 14.53 -17.60
CA GLY A 213 -27.17 14.50 -18.83
C GLY A 213 -28.69 14.60 -18.63
N GLY A 214 -29.16 14.77 -17.39
CA GLY A 214 -30.56 15.08 -17.10
C GLY A 214 -30.97 16.47 -17.58
N GLY A 215 -32.27 16.68 -17.77
CA GLY A 215 -32.78 17.96 -18.23
C GLY A 215 -34.30 18.05 -18.20
N CYS A 216 -34.80 19.14 -18.77
CA CYS A 216 -36.22 19.37 -18.99
C CYS A 216 -36.47 19.45 -20.49
N SER A 217 -37.60 18.94 -20.95
CA SER A 217 -38.04 19.14 -22.32
C SER A 217 -39.49 19.58 -22.39
N SER A 218 -39.81 20.40 -23.37
CA SER A 218 -41.19 20.76 -23.69
C SER A 218 -41.30 20.82 -25.20
N GLU A 219 -42.44 20.42 -25.75
CA GLU A 219 -42.69 20.49 -27.17
C GLU A 219 -43.61 21.68 -27.45
N ILE A 220 -43.21 22.53 -28.39
CA ILE A 220 -44.07 23.59 -28.92
C ILE A 220 -44.61 23.12 -30.26
N SER A 221 -45.93 23.16 -30.39
CA SER A 221 -46.63 22.96 -31.64
C SER A 221 -47.34 24.24 -32.05
N CYS A 222 -47.30 24.57 -33.33
CA CYS A 222 -47.90 25.79 -33.90
C CYS A 222 -48.79 25.45 -35.10
N TRP A 223 -49.91 26.17 -35.23
CA TRP A 223 -50.93 25.92 -36.25
C TRP A 223 -51.23 27.17 -37.08
N GLY A 224 -51.57 26.96 -38.34
CA GLY A 224 -52.14 28.00 -39.22
C GLY A 224 -53.54 28.48 -38.84
N ASN A 225 -54.14 27.99 -37.75
CA ASN A 225 -55.45 28.41 -37.25
C ASN A 225 -55.38 28.85 -35.78
N LYS A 226 -56.39 29.59 -35.30
CA LYS A 226 -56.44 30.13 -33.93
C LYS A 226 -56.90 29.12 -32.87
N SER A 227 -57.31 27.93 -33.28
CA SER A 227 -57.93 26.93 -32.41
C SER A 227 -56.98 25.78 -32.05
N CYS A 228 -55.76 25.76 -32.60
CA CYS A 228 -54.78 24.67 -32.44
C CYS A 228 -55.37 23.29 -32.79
N THR A 229 -56.25 23.25 -33.80
CA THR A 229 -56.90 22.01 -34.24
C THR A 229 -56.24 21.47 -35.51
N GLY A 230 -56.28 20.15 -35.68
CA GLY A 230 -55.67 19.44 -36.80
C GLY A 230 -54.16 19.23 -36.62
N THR A 231 -53.47 18.85 -37.70
CA THR A 231 -52.03 18.63 -37.69
C THR A 231 -51.27 19.94 -37.48
N PRO A 232 -50.34 20.02 -36.51
CA PRO A 232 -49.51 21.20 -36.35
C PRO A 232 -48.69 21.44 -37.62
N SER A 233 -48.58 22.71 -38.00
CA SER A 233 -47.80 23.12 -39.15
C SER A 233 -46.30 23.13 -38.84
N SER A 234 -45.94 23.24 -37.56
CA SER A 234 -44.57 23.10 -37.05
C SER A 234 -44.61 22.55 -35.63
N THR A 235 -43.65 21.68 -35.32
CA THR A 235 -43.42 21.13 -33.99
C THR A 235 -41.93 21.23 -33.67
N THR A 236 -41.58 21.68 -32.47
CA THR A 236 -40.19 21.87 -32.04
C THR A 236 -40.03 21.49 -30.58
N THR A 237 -39.07 20.61 -30.29
CA THR A 237 -38.69 20.25 -28.92
C THR A 237 -37.68 21.26 -28.37
N LEU A 238 -38.03 21.86 -27.24
CA LEU A 238 -37.15 22.69 -26.42
C LEU A 238 -36.46 21.81 -25.38
N LEU A 239 -35.15 21.96 -25.22
CA LEU A 239 -34.35 21.25 -24.21
C LEU A 239 -33.84 22.27 -23.18
N GLY A 240 -34.48 22.27 -22.01
CA GLY A 240 -34.20 23.16 -20.89
C GLY A 240 -34.32 24.63 -21.27
N SER A 241 -33.37 25.43 -20.78
CA SER A 241 -33.21 26.84 -21.10
C SER A 241 -32.50 27.10 -22.44
N SER A 242 -32.32 26.08 -23.28
CA SER A 242 -31.67 26.25 -24.59
C SER A 242 -32.58 27.01 -25.56
N CYS A 243 -32.02 28.04 -26.18
CA CYS A 243 -32.67 28.78 -27.25
C CYS A 243 -32.76 27.91 -28.52
N LYS A 244 -33.97 27.69 -29.05
CA LYS A 244 -34.21 26.93 -30.29
C LYS A 244 -35.09 27.71 -31.25
N SER A 245 -34.83 27.60 -32.55
CA SER A 245 -35.69 28.20 -33.57
C SER A 245 -37.01 27.42 -33.70
N VAL A 246 -38.13 28.14 -33.72
CA VAL A 246 -39.49 27.57 -33.92
C VAL A 246 -39.94 27.73 -35.38
N GLY A 247 -39.03 28.16 -36.26
CA GLY A 247 -39.31 28.46 -37.66
C GLY A 247 -39.91 29.86 -37.87
N TYR A 248 -40.45 30.08 -39.07
CA TYR A 248 -41.01 31.35 -39.50
C TYR A 248 -42.47 31.45 -39.06
N LEU A 249 -42.80 32.34 -38.12
CA LEU A 249 -44.11 32.33 -37.45
C LEU A 249 -45.21 33.14 -38.15
N SER A 250 -44.92 33.79 -39.28
CA SER A 250 -45.87 34.65 -39.99
C SER A 250 -47.05 33.93 -40.63
N THR A 251 -46.99 32.60 -40.71
CA THR A 251 -48.06 31.74 -41.23
C THR A 251 -48.89 31.09 -40.12
N TYR A 252 -48.50 31.24 -38.85
CA TYR A 252 -49.17 30.57 -37.73
C TYR A 252 -50.01 31.56 -36.94
N ASN A 253 -51.20 31.12 -36.54
CA ASN A 253 -52.19 31.91 -35.85
C ASN A 253 -52.27 31.58 -34.35
N ALA A 254 -51.81 30.39 -33.94
CA ALA A 254 -51.71 30.01 -32.54
C ALA A 254 -50.67 28.91 -32.30
N CYS A 255 -50.12 28.87 -31.09
CA CYS A 255 -49.22 27.83 -30.63
C CYS A 255 -49.67 27.31 -29.25
N MET A 256 -49.22 26.10 -28.92
CA MET A 256 -49.45 25.45 -27.64
C MET A 256 -48.18 24.69 -27.26
N LYS A 257 -47.88 24.63 -25.96
CA LYS A 257 -46.78 23.79 -25.45
C LYS A 257 -47.32 22.56 -24.72
N THR A 258 -46.55 21.48 -24.73
CA THR A 258 -46.77 20.35 -23.81
C THR A 258 -46.20 20.66 -22.42
N PRO A 259 -46.77 20.08 -21.35
CA PRO A 259 -46.17 20.17 -20.03
C PRO A 259 -44.71 19.70 -20.04
N GLU A 260 -43.87 20.34 -19.24
CA GLU A 260 -42.46 20.01 -19.08
C GLU A 260 -42.29 18.52 -18.73
N GLN A 261 -41.56 17.80 -19.57
CA GLN A 261 -41.16 16.42 -19.34
C GLN A 261 -39.74 16.40 -18.78
N VAL A 262 -39.55 15.65 -17.70
CA VAL A 262 -38.22 15.40 -17.13
C VAL A 262 -37.48 14.41 -18.02
N ILE A 263 -36.28 14.78 -18.46
CA ILE A 263 -35.33 13.86 -19.07
C ILE A 263 -34.44 13.35 -17.93
N ALA A 264 -34.57 12.07 -17.61
CA ALA A 264 -33.74 11.44 -16.57
C ALA A 264 -32.27 11.40 -17.02
N GLY A 265 -31.38 11.80 -16.13
CA GLY A 265 -29.94 11.65 -16.27
C GLY A 265 -29.48 10.23 -15.97
N THR A 266 -28.20 10.00 -16.23
CA THR A 266 -27.50 8.75 -15.91
C THR A 266 -26.46 8.97 -14.84
N CYS A 267 -26.30 8.01 -13.93
CA CYS A 267 -25.25 8.03 -12.92
C CYS A 267 -24.16 7.01 -13.24
N ALA A 268 -22.91 7.39 -12.99
CA ALA A 268 -21.79 6.45 -13.00
C ALA A 268 -21.78 5.65 -11.68
N PRO A 269 -21.59 4.31 -11.74
CA PRO A 269 -21.41 3.51 -10.53
C PRO A 269 -20.07 3.84 -9.87
N LYS A 270 -20.10 3.87 -8.54
CA LYS A 270 -18.94 4.16 -7.71
C LYS A 270 -18.87 3.16 -6.56
N ALA A 271 -17.69 2.60 -6.33
CA ALA A 271 -17.42 1.85 -5.11
C ALA A 271 -16.87 2.80 -4.05
N ALA A 272 -17.35 2.64 -2.82
CA ALA A 272 -16.76 3.24 -1.66
C ALA A 272 -16.31 2.13 -0.71
N VAL A 273 -15.15 2.36 -0.09
CA VAL A 273 -14.72 1.57 1.06
C VAL A 273 -15.65 1.93 2.22
N ALA A 274 -16.52 1.00 2.59
CA ALA A 274 -17.43 1.20 3.71
C ALA A 274 -16.63 1.17 5.00
N GLN A 275 -15.81 0.13 5.18
CA GLN A 275 -14.88 -0.05 6.30
C GLN A 275 -13.69 -0.90 5.86
N VAL A 276 -12.51 -0.65 6.44
CA VAL A 276 -11.37 -1.56 6.37
C VAL A 276 -11.09 -2.04 7.78
N THR A 277 -11.29 -3.33 8.04
CA THR A 277 -10.87 -3.90 9.32
C THR A 277 -9.33 -3.82 9.40
N PRO A 278 -8.77 -3.27 10.50
CA PRO A 278 -7.32 -3.22 10.68
C PRO A 278 -6.71 -4.59 10.48
N TRP A 279 -5.64 -4.64 9.70
CA TRP A 279 -4.83 -5.84 9.60
C TRP A 279 -4.01 -6.02 10.88
N SER A 280 -3.54 -7.24 11.12
CA SER A 280 -2.73 -7.56 12.29
C SER A 280 -1.72 -8.65 11.97
N TRP A 281 -0.62 -8.66 12.71
CA TRP A 281 0.29 -9.80 12.73
C TRP A 281 0.03 -10.68 13.95
N GLU A 282 0.13 -11.99 13.77
CA GLU A 282 0.44 -12.89 14.87
C GLU A 282 1.96 -13.00 14.99
N GLN A 283 2.55 -12.47 16.07
CA GLN A 283 3.97 -12.66 16.30
C GLN A 283 4.20 -14.11 16.72
N LYS A 284 4.92 -14.90 15.92
CA LYS A 284 5.33 -16.27 16.30
C LYS A 284 6.81 -16.42 16.56
N HIS A 285 7.59 -15.43 16.17
CA HIS A 285 9.04 -15.52 16.19
C HIS A 285 9.67 -14.31 16.87
N ARG A 286 10.84 -14.56 17.45
CA ARG A 286 11.74 -13.53 17.95
C ARG A 286 13.17 -13.98 17.73
N MET A 287 14.03 -13.02 17.41
CA MET A 287 15.47 -13.20 17.36
C MET A 287 16.10 -12.58 18.59
N CYS A 288 16.79 -13.39 19.37
CA CYS A 288 17.63 -12.94 20.46
C CYS A 288 19.05 -12.70 19.97
N GLN A 289 19.53 -11.47 20.07
CA GLN A 289 20.79 -11.07 19.45
C GLN A 289 22.00 -11.15 20.40
N PHE A 290 23.02 -11.92 20.03
CA PHE A 290 24.29 -12.05 20.75
C PHE A 290 25.39 -11.19 20.11
N ASN A 291 26.21 -10.54 20.94
CA ASN A 291 27.37 -9.78 20.47
C ASN A 291 28.58 -10.70 20.35
N THR A 292 28.99 -11.03 19.12
CA THR A 292 30.10 -11.96 18.86
C THR A 292 31.45 -11.46 19.36
N LEU A 293 31.60 -10.16 19.68
CA LEU A 293 32.81 -9.64 20.33
C LEU A 293 32.96 -10.13 21.78
N GLN A 294 31.87 -10.65 22.36
CA GLN A 294 31.84 -11.27 23.69
C GLN A 294 31.80 -12.80 23.59
N ALA A 295 32.06 -13.38 22.42
CA ALA A 295 32.08 -14.83 22.27
C ALA A 295 33.36 -15.41 22.88
N GLY A 296 33.21 -16.51 23.61
CA GLY A 296 34.34 -17.34 24.02
C GLY A 296 34.89 -18.17 22.85
N LYS A 297 35.90 -18.99 23.15
CA LYS A 297 36.57 -19.88 22.22
C LYS A 297 36.03 -21.30 22.28
N CYS A 298 36.29 -22.00 21.19
CA CYS A 298 35.98 -23.40 21.01
C CYS A 298 37.25 -24.17 20.67
N VAL A 299 37.17 -25.50 20.68
CA VAL A 299 38.28 -26.37 20.26
C VAL A 299 38.66 -26.09 18.81
N SER A 300 37.67 -25.84 17.95
CA SER A 300 37.88 -25.41 16.57
C SER A 300 38.00 -23.90 16.49
N SER A 301 39.03 -23.40 15.80
CA SER A 301 39.17 -21.97 15.48
C SER A 301 38.12 -21.47 14.48
N ALA A 302 37.37 -22.38 13.84
CA ALA A 302 36.25 -22.05 12.98
C ALA A 302 34.92 -21.94 13.75
N GLU A 303 34.94 -22.11 15.07
CA GLU A 303 33.77 -22.03 15.94
C GLU A 303 33.98 -20.98 17.03
N ILE A 304 32.87 -20.51 17.59
CA ILE A 304 32.84 -19.56 18.70
C ILE A 304 31.87 -20.06 19.76
N CYS A 305 32.15 -19.74 21.02
CA CYS A 305 31.33 -20.11 22.17
C CYS A 305 30.24 -19.07 22.39
N ILE A 306 28.98 -19.50 22.40
CA ILE A 306 27.82 -18.64 22.67
C ILE A 306 26.88 -19.28 23.70
N PRO A 307 26.05 -18.50 24.42
CA PRO A 307 25.03 -19.06 25.29
C PRO A 307 23.97 -19.85 24.49
N ARG A 308 23.50 -20.96 25.05
CA ARG A 308 22.39 -21.77 24.49
C ARG A 308 21.06 -21.08 24.73
N ILE A 309 20.16 -21.16 23.74
CA ILE A 309 18.74 -20.84 23.94
C ILE A 309 17.94 -22.13 23.81
N GLN A 310 17.36 -22.58 24.93
CA GLN A 310 16.53 -23.79 24.96
C GLN A 310 15.29 -23.58 24.08
N GLY A 311 14.98 -24.56 23.21
CA GLY A 311 13.80 -24.51 22.34
C GLY A 311 13.91 -23.65 21.08
N SER A 312 15.09 -23.12 20.75
CA SER A 312 15.27 -22.35 19.51
C SER A 312 15.19 -23.21 18.25
N GLN A 313 14.66 -22.65 17.17
CA GLN A 313 14.55 -23.32 15.86
C GLN A 313 15.87 -23.39 15.08
N GLY A 314 16.90 -22.65 15.48
CA GLY A 314 18.20 -22.70 14.83
C GLY A 314 19.00 -21.42 14.98
N LEU A 315 20.26 -21.50 14.59
CA LEU A 315 21.19 -20.37 14.63
C LEU A 315 21.15 -19.60 13.31
N CYS A 316 20.90 -18.31 13.40
CA CYS A 316 20.70 -17.45 12.25
C CYS A 316 21.53 -16.18 12.30
N TYR A 317 21.85 -15.67 11.11
CA TYR A 317 22.56 -14.43 10.92
C TYR A 317 21.73 -13.47 10.09
N ARG A 318 21.50 -12.28 10.63
CA ARG A 318 20.89 -11.19 9.85
C ARG A 318 21.85 -10.73 8.76
N THR A 319 21.38 -10.69 7.52
CA THR A 319 22.17 -10.28 6.35
C THR A 319 21.34 -9.40 5.42
N GLY A 320 22.02 -8.65 4.55
CA GLY A 320 21.42 -8.03 3.35
C GLY A 320 21.99 -8.62 2.06
N MET A 321 22.71 -9.74 2.17
CA MET A 321 23.44 -10.42 1.09
C MET A 321 23.04 -11.89 1.04
N ALA A 322 23.41 -12.58 -0.06
CA ALA A 322 23.19 -14.02 -0.20
C ALA A 322 23.85 -14.83 0.93
N CYS A 323 23.17 -15.91 1.33
CA CYS A 323 23.63 -16.86 2.32
C CYS A 323 24.94 -17.55 1.92
N LYS A 324 25.80 -17.81 2.91
CA LYS A 324 27.10 -18.44 2.71
C LYS A 324 27.25 -19.61 3.67
N SER A 325 27.86 -20.69 3.20
CA SER A 325 28.18 -21.86 4.03
C SER A 325 28.87 -21.44 5.33
N PRO A 326 28.49 -22.00 6.49
CA PRO A 326 27.49 -23.07 6.66
C PRO A 326 26.02 -22.58 6.77
N TYR A 327 25.79 -21.26 6.81
CA TYR A 327 24.46 -20.66 6.91
C TYR A 327 23.83 -20.54 5.52
N THR A 328 23.23 -21.62 5.04
CA THR A 328 22.70 -21.70 3.67
C THR A 328 21.18 -21.48 3.57
N ALA A 329 20.44 -21.56 4.67
CA ALA A 329 18.98 -21.42 4.66
C ALA A 329 18.58 -19.93 4.75
N LEU A 330 18.13 -19.34 3.65
CA LEU A 330 17.61 -17.97 3.62
C LEU A 330 16.14 -17.94 4.05
N THR A 331 15.85 -17.26 5.14
CA THR A 331 14.49 -16.98 5.60
C THR A 331 14.27 -15.47 5.64
N THR A 332 13.06 -15.02 5.29
CA THR A 332 12.70 -13.59 5.31
C THR A 332 11.55 -13.37 6.28
N TYR A 333 11.79 -12.51 7.26
CA TYR A 333 10.80 -12.01 8.20
C TYR A 333 10.55 -10.52 7.95
N TYR A 334 9.62 -9.92 8.68
CA TYR A 334 9.28 -8.50 8.61
C TYR A 334 9.33 -7.86 10.00
N ASP A 335 9.30 -6.53 10.04
CA ASP A 335 9.39 -5.73 11.27
C ASP A 335 8.04 -5.51 11.96
N GLY A 336 6.95 -6.04 11.40
CA GLY A 336 5.59 -5.90 11.90
C GLY A 336 4.84 -4.69 11.33
N ASN A 337 5.49 -3.89 10.48
CA ASN A 337 4.86 -2.78 9.78
C ASN A 337 4.40 -3.21 8.37
N GLY A 338 3.49 -2.43 7.80
CA GLY A 338 2.96 -2.67 6.46
C GLY A 338 2.27 -1.45 5.87
N VAL A 339 2.16 -1.41 4.55
CA VAL A 339 1.36 -0.41 3.83
C VAL A 339 0.08 -1.09 3.36
N ASP A 340 -1.06 -0.53 3.75
CA ASP A 340 -2.37 -1.06 3.38
C ASP A 340 -2.82 -0.51 2.03
N HIS A 341 -2.86 -1.37 1.02
CA HIS A 341 -3.35 -1.05 -0.32
C HIS A 341 -4.76 -1.61 -0.58
N ARG A 342 -5.45 -2.10 0.46
CA ARG A 342 -6.80 -2.62 0.32
C ARG A 342 -7.77 -1.49 -0.02
N GLY A 343 -8.64 -1.75 -0.99
CA GLY A 343 -9.63 -0.81 -1.49
C GLY A 343 -10.80 -1.53 -2.15
N CYS A 344 -11.65 -0.79 -2.85
CA CYS A 344 -12.82 -1.34 -3.52
C CYS A 344 -12.84 -0.93 -4.99
N THR A 345 -13.32 -1.83 -5.85
CA THR A 345 -13.61 -1.53 -7.26
C THR A 345 -15.10 -1.50 -7.50
N ALA A 346 -15.53 -0.64 -8.42
CA ALA A 346 -16.93 -0.55 -8.85
C ALA A 346 -17.36 -1.74 -9.74
N THR A 347 -16.50 -2.74 -9.92
CA THR A 347 -16.83 -3.98 -10.63
C THR A 347 -17.97 -4.69 -9.89
N GLY A 348 -19.12 -4.79 -10.55
CA GLY A 348 -20.34 -5.35 -9.98
C GLY A 348 -21.32 -4.31 -9.42
N CYS A 349 -20.94 -3.03 -9.35
CA CYS A 349 -21.87 -1.95 -9.01
C CYS A 349 -22.68 -1.51 -10.22
N GLN A 350 -23.97 -1.27 -9.98
CA GLN A 350 -24.90 -0.75 -10.97
C GLN A 350 -25.64 0.45 -10.39
N CYS A 351 -25.99 1.39 -11.25
CA CYS A 351 -26.85 2.51 -10.92
C CYS A 351 -28.16 2.38 -11.67
N GLY A 352 -29.27 2.51 -10.94
CA GLY A 352 -30.58 2.66 -11.55
C GLY A 352 -30.71 3.98 -12.32
N GLN A 353 -31.82 4.13 -13.04
CA GLN A 353 -32.21 5.41 -13.62
C GLN A 353 -32.40 6.46 -12.51
N GLU A 354 -32.18 7.73 -12.83
CA GLU A 354 -32.40 8.84 -11.91
C GLU A 354 -33.85 8.88 -11.41
N GLN A 355 -34.03 9.01 -10.10
CA GLN A 355 -35.32 9.13 -9.43
C GLN A 355 -35.44 10.46 -8.70
N GLY A 356 -36.65 11.03 -8.74
CA GLY A 356 -36.96 12.28 -8.04
C GLY A 356 -36.52 13.55 -8.76
N ALA A 357 -36.07 13.46 -10.02
CA ALA A 357 -35.78 14.64 -10.82
C ALA A 357 -37.06 15.42 -11.14
N THR A 358 -36.98 16.75 -11.07
CA THR A 358 -38.10 17.65 -11.33
C THR A 358 -37.68 18.79 -12.26
N CYS A 359 -38.68 19.33 -12.97
CA CYS A 359 -38.55 20.54 -13.76
C CYS A 359 -39.29 21.66 -13.04
N GLU A 360 -38.55 22.61 -12.50
CA GLU A 360 -39.11 23.77 -11.82
C GLU A 360 -39.03 24.98 -12.73
N CYS A 361 -40.17 25.62 -12.93
CA CYS A 361 -40.25 26.83 -13.71
C CYS A 361 -39.83 28.03 -12.88
N MET A 362 -39.08 28.95 -13.49
CA MET A 362 -38.66 30.18 -12.83
C MET A 362 -39.83 31.13 -12.52
N SER A 363 -40.97 30.93 -13.19
CA SER A 363 -42.23 31.64 -12.93
C SER A 363 -43.42 30.68 -13.05
N THR A 364 -44.53 31.01 -12.37
CA THR A 364 -45.83 30.34 -12.53
C THR A 364 -46.87 31.35 -13.06
N PRO A 365 -47.49 31.11 -14.24
CA PRO A 365 -47.30 29.98 -15.15
C PRO A 365 -45.89 29.95 -15.76
N CYS A 366 -45.55 28.86 -16.45
CA CYS A 366 -44.24 28.59 -17.04
C CYS A 366 -44.24 28.95 -18.54
N PRO A 367 -44.22 30.23 -18.91
CA PRO A 367 -44.42 30.61 -20.29
C PRO A 367 -43.21 30.24 -21.14
N VAL A 368 -43.48 29.81 -22.37
CA VAL A 368 -42.46 29.91 -23.42
C VAL A 368 -42.21 31.38 -23.69
N GLN A 369 -40.94 31.77 -23.64
CA GLN A 369 -40.49 33.09 -24.05
C GLN A 369 -40.11 33.06 -25.53
N LEU A 370 -40.63 34.03 -26.29
CA LEU A 370 -40.40 34.16 -27.72
C LEU A 370 -39.51 35.37 -27.99
N PHE A 371 -38.48 35.15 -28.82
CA PHE A 371 -37.52 36.18 -29.19
C PHE A 371 -37.49 36.34 -30.69
N TRP A 372 -37.44 37.59 -31.12
CA TRP A 372 -37.52 37.96 -32.52
C TRP A 372 -36.15 38.24 -33.11
N ASN A 373 -35.81 37.60 -34.24
CA ASN A 373 -34.51 37.76 -34.91
C ASN A 373 -33.31 37.61 -33.96
N ASN A 374 -33.49 36.84 -32.88
CA ASN A 374 -32.51 36.68 -31.83
C ASN A 374 -32.23 35.18 -31.63
N TYR A 375 -31.17 34.70 -32.27
CA TYR A 375 -30.84 33.27 -32.25
C TYR A 375 -30.30 32.77 -30.91
N ASN A 376 -29.97 33.66 -29.97
CA ASN A 376 -29.39 33.30 -28.67
C ASN A 376 -30.26 33.70 -27.46
N CYS A 377 -31.50 34.13 -27.69
CA CYS A 377 -32.47 34.49 -26.63
C CYS A 377 -31.92 35.51 -25.61
N SER A 378 -31.07 36.43 -26.08
CA SER A 378 -30.36 37.39 -25.22
C SER A 378 -31.10 38.71 -24.97
N THR A 379 -32.11 39.03 -25.78
CA THR A 379 -32.92 40.26 -25.65
C THR A 379 -34.14 40.01 -24.80
N LEU A 380 -34.86 41.07 -24.43
CA LEU A 380 -36.17 40.89 -23.79
C LEU A 380 -37.12 40.10 -24.72
N PRO A 381 -37.93 39.19 -24.16
CA PRO A 381 -38.95 38.48 -24.93
C PRO A 381 -40.00 39.47 -25.46
N VAL A 382 -40.45 39.25 -26.69
CA VAL A 382 -41.22 40.23 -27.48
C VAL A 382 -42.66 39.79 -27.76
N GLY A 383 -43.07 38.63 -27.23
CA GLY A 383 -44.39 38.04 -27.51
C GLY A 383 -45.15 37.60 -26.25
N SER A 384 -46.43 37.31 -26.45
CA SER A 384 -47.27 36.65 -25.46
C SER A 384 -46.69 35.28 -25.10
N ALA A 385 -46.66 34.99 -23.80
CA ALA A 385 -46.38 33.69 -23.24
C ALA A 385 -47.17 32.57 -23.95
N ILE A 386 -46.51 31.57 -24.54
CA ILE A 386 -47.20 30.33 -24.92
C ILE A 386 -47.31 29.47 -23.67
N GLU A 387 -48.52 29.02 -23.35
CA GLU A 387 -48.84 28.21 -22.19
C GLU A 387 -49.35 26.82 -22.61
N ASN A 388 -49.86 26.03 -21.66
CA ASN A 388 -50.40 24.68 -21.90
C ASN A 388 -51.80 24.70 -22.56
N TYR A 389 -52.20 25.83 -23.14
CA TYR A 389 -53.42 25.99 -23.92
C TYR A 389 -53.10 26.75 -25.21
N CYS A 390 -54.04 26.70 -26.14
CA CYS A 390 -53.89 27.34 -27.44
C CYS A 390 -53.84 28.88 -27.28
N THR A 391 -52.66 29.46 -27.47
CA THR A 391 -52.45 30.91 -27.39
C THR A 391 -52.30 31.46 -28.79
N SER A 392 -53.12 32.44 -29.15
CA SER A 392 -52.93 33.20 -30.39
C SER A 392 -51.64 34.00 -30.29
N VAL A 393 -50.73 33.78 -31.25
CA VAL A 393 -49.45 34.48 -31.31
C VAL A 393 -49.50 35.47 -32.48
N ASN A 394 -49.43 36.77 -32.19
CA ASN A 394 -49.42 37.81 -33.21
C ASN A 394 -48.00 38.33 -33.37
N PHE A 395 -47.33 37.95 -34.46
CA PHE A 395 -46.03 38.51 -34.82
C PHE A 395 -46.18 39.54 -35.93
N ASN A 396 -45.84 40.79 -35.62
CA ASN A 396 -45.71 41.86 -36.61
C ASN A 396 -44.38 42.60 -36.36
N PRO A 397 -43.41 42.59 -37.30
CA PRO A 397 -43.47 42.00 -38.65
C PRO A 397 -43.39 40.46 -38.67
N ALA A 398 -43.44 39.87 -39.86
CA ALA A 398 -43.18 38.45 -40.16
C ALA A 398 -41.67 38.12 -40.10
N GLY A 399 -41.27 36.95 -39.59
CA GLY A 399 -39.86 36.66 -39.29
C GLY A 399 -39.61 35.34 -38.54
N SER A 400 -38.33 35.00 -38.40
CA SER A 400 -37.87 33.84 -37.64
C SER A 400 -37.91 34.14 -36.15
N ALA A 401 -38.58 33.27 -35.39
CA ALA A 401 -38.57 33.35 -33.95
C ALA A 401 -37.72 32.22 -33.35
N THR A 402 -37.14 32.51 -32.20
CA THR A 402 -36.61 31.51 -31.29
C THR A 402 -37.45 31.46 -30.03
N ALA A 403 -37.43 30.32 -29.37
CA ALA A 403 -38.12 30.07 -28.13
C ALA A 403 -37.17 29.46 -27.10
N MET A 404 -37.45 29.76 -25.84
CA MET A 404 -36.89 29.05 -24.69
C MET A 404 -37.96 28.90 -23.62
N VAL A 405 -37.81 27.88 -22.76
CA VAL A 405 -38.59 27.77 -21.52
C VAL A 405 -37.64 28.05 -20.35
N PRO A 406 -37.94 29.02 -19.47
CA PRO A 406 -37.11 29.29 -18.30
C PRO A 406 -37.39 28.23 -17.21
N VAL A 407 -36.82 27.04 -17.40
CA VAL A 407 -36.92 25.90 -16.47
C VAL A 407 -35.56 25.55 -15.91
N THR A 408 -35.54 25.26 -14.62
CA THR A 408 -34.41 24.68 -13.90
C THR A 408 -34.65 23.18 -13.75
N HIS A 409 -33.67 22.38 -14.14
CA HIS A 409 -33.67 20.95 -13.86
C HIS A 409 -33.07 20.73 -12.47
N ASN A 410 -33.87 20.19 -11.56
CA ASN A 410 -33.40 19.73 -10.26
C ASN A 410 -33.06 18.26 -10.36
N SER A 411 -31.77 17.94 -10.30
CA SER A 411 -31.29 16.56 -10.37
C SER A 411 -31.78 15.76 -9.16
N GLY A 412 -32.23 14.54 -9.43
CA GLY A 412 -32.57 13.55 -8.44
C GLY A 412 -31.36 12.74 -7.95
N SER A 413 -31.61 11.48 -7.62
CA SER A 413 -30.56 10.53 -7.22
C SER A 413 -30.76 9.19 -7.92
N CYS A 414 -29.67 8.46 -8.20
CA CYS A 414 -29.77 7.10 -8.71
C CYS A 414 -29.65 6.10 -7.55
N PRO A 415 -30.59 5.16 -7.41
CA PRO A 415 -30.43 4.07 -6.47
C PRO A 415 -29.26 3.17 -6.91
N ALA A 416 -28.33 2.92 -6.00
CA ALA A 416 -27.24 1.98 -6.23
C ALA A 416 -27.70 0.54 -5.97
N SER A 417 -27.20 -0.40 -6.78
CA SER A 417 -27.41 -1.84 -6.60
C SER A 417 -26.14 -2.63 -6.94
N GLY A 418 -26.15 -3.92 -6.59
CA GLY A 418 -25.02 -4.82 -6.80
C GLY A 418 -24.05 -4.88 -5.62
N SER A 419 -22.89 -5.48 -5.87
CA SER A 419 -21.83 -5.68 -4.88
C SER A 419 -20.52 -5.12 -5.40
N ALA A 420 -19.90 -4.22 -4.64
CA ALA A 420 -18.54 -3.76 -4.92
C ALA A 420 -17.55 -4.87 -4.52
N SER A 421 -16.49 -5.04 -5.31
CA SER A 421 -15.48 -6.08 -5.04
C SER A 421 -14.28 -5.49 -4.30
N PRO A 422 -13.83 -6.10 -3.19
CA PRO A 422 -12.59 -5.71 -2.54
C PRO A 422 -11.39 -6.02 -3.44
N THR A 423 -10.36 -5.20 -3.34
CA THR A 423 -9.10 -5.33 -4.08
C THR A 423 -7.92 -4.94 -3.22
N GLY A 424 -6.72 -5.29 -3.65
CA GLY A 424 -5.48 -4.94 -2.95
C GLY A 424 -5.17 -5.89 -1.81
N GLN A 425 -4.05 -5.62 -1.14
CA GLN A 425 -3.49 -6.41 -0.05
C GLN A 425 -2.71 -5.48 0.87
N VAL A 426 -2.26 -5.99 2.00
CA VAL A 426 -1.28 -5.32 2.86
C VAL A 426 0.12 -5.77 2.43
N ASP A 427 0.97 -4.82 2.05
CA ASP A 427 2.36 -5.11 1.70
C ASP A 427 3.25 -4.92 2.95
N PRO A 428 3.85 -5.99 3.48
CA PRO A 428 4.76 -5.89 4.62
C PRO A 428 5.98 -5.01 4.31
N THR A 429 6.43 -4.25 5.29
CA THR A 429 7.64 -3.42 5.17
C THR A 429 8.79 -3.96 6.00
N GLY A 430 9.98 -3.38 5.83
CA GLY A 430 11.15 -3.68 6.67
C GLY A 430 11.57 -5.16 6.63
N PRO A 431 11.87 -5.75 5.46
CA PRO A 431 12.28 -7.14 5.38
C PRO A 431 13.57 -7.39 6.20
N ILE A 432 13.55 -8.44 7.00
CA ILE A 432 14.64 -8.94 7.83
C ILE A 432 15.06 -10.28 7.25
N GLN A 433 16.14 -10.28 6.46
CA GLN A 433 16.70 -11.50 5.90
C GLN A 433 17.66 -12.17 6.88
N LEU A 434 17.42 -13.45 7.14
CA LEU A 434 18.22 -14.29 8.02
C LEU A 434 18.80 -15.46 7.23
N CYS A 435 20.10 -15.72 7.39
CA CYS A 435 20.74 -16.95 6.94
C CYS A 435 20.94 -17.87 8.13
N CYS A 436 20.22 -18.99 8.14
CA CYS A 436 20.23 -19.97 9.20
C CYS A 436 21.06 -21.20 8.82
N LEU A 437 21.52 -21.91 9.84
CA LEU A 437 21.96 -23.29 9.65
C LEU A 437 20.77 -24.14 9.18
N PRO A 438 20.97 -25.01 8.18
CA PRO A 438 19.91 -25.85 7.61
C PRO A 438 19.36 -26.90 8.58
#